data_AF-A0A6P4ZMF5-F1
#
_entry.id   AF-A0A6P4ZMF5-F1
#
_cell.length_a   1.000
_cell.length_b   1.000
_cell.length_c   1.000
_cell.angle_alpha   90.00
_cell.angle_beta   90.00
_cell.angle_gamma   90.00
#
_symmetry.space_group_name_H-M   'P 1'
#
loop_
_entity.id
_entity.type
_entity.pdbx_description
1 polymer ?
#
loop_
_entity_poly.entity_id
_entity_poly.type
_entity_poly.pdbx_seq_one_letter_code
_entity_poly.pdbx_strand_id
1 'polypeptide(L)'
;MAARATSVVLSLLVAVFQVSSLSPPVTLTAGPVRGTVLDVSGTQVNAYLGIPYAKPPVGELRFKPPVPPDPWQGVYNATVLARDCYQELQDDEVCHVIYEIR
;
A
#
# COMPACT_ATOMS: atom_id res chain seq x y z
N MET A 1 -4.36 32.56 38.53
CA MET A 1 -3.43 32.24 37.43
C MET A 1 -3.45 30.76 36.99
N ALA A 2 -4.35 29.89 37.47
CA ALA A 2 -4.33 28.44 37.14
C ALA A 2 -5.25 28.00 35.98
N ALA A 3 -6.21 28.83 35.55
CA ALA A 3 -7.23 28.44 34.56
C ALA A 3 -6.79 28.50 33.08
N ARG A 4 -5.62 29.08 32.79
CA ARG A 4 -5.10 29.21 31.42
C ARG A 4 -4.27 27.99 30.97
N ALA A 5 -3.62 27.31 31.91
CA ALA A 5 -2.81 26.13 31.62
C ALA A 5 -3.67 24.89 31.30
N THR A 6 -4.82 24.75 31.96
CA THR A 6 -5.75 23.63 31.75
C THR A 6 -6.41 23.67 30.37
N SER A 7 -6.73 24.86 29.86
CA SER A 7 -7.33 25.05 28.53
C SER A 7 -6.37 24.69 27.39
N VAL A 8 -5.08 25.01 27.54
CA VAL A 8 -4.03 24.67 26.54
C VAL A 8 -3.71 23.17 26.54
N VAL A 9 -3.74 22.52 27.71
CA VAL A 9 -3.53 21.07 27.82
C VAL A 9 -4.71 20.29 27.21
N LEU A 10 -5.94 20.77 27.42
CA LEU A 10 -7.14 20.15 26.84
C LEU A 10 -7.21 20.32 25.32
N SER A 11 -6.75 21.45 24.77
CA SER A 11 -6.68 21.66 23.32
C SER A 11 -5.54 20.88 22.65
N LEU A 12 -4.42 20.62 23.36
CA LEU A 12 -3.38 19.71 22.86
C LEU A 12 -3.82 18.24 22.79
N LEU A 13 -4.67 17.80 23.71
CA LEU A 13 -5.19 16.42 23.75
C LEU A 13 -6.19 16.10 22.62
N VAL A 14 -6.83 17.11 22.03
CA VAL A 14 -7.82 16.94 20.94
C VAL A 14 -7.15 16.89 19.55
N ALA A 15 -5.87 17.25 19.42
CA ALA A 15 -5.22 17.46 18.13
C ALA A 15 -4.65 16.20 17.44
N VAL A 16 -4.88 14.98 17.94
CA VAL A 16 -4.30 13.75 17.35
C VAL A 16 -5.34 12.66 17.13
N PHE A 17 -6.50 12.99 16.56
CA PHE A 17 -7.32 11.99 15.86
C PHE A 17 -6.82 11.90 14.42
N GLN A 18 -5.83 11.04 14.18
CA GLN A 18 -5.39 10.73 12.83
C GLN A 18 -6.47 9.92 12.12
N VAL A 19 -7.22 10.55 11.22
CA VAL A 19 -8.10 9.83 10.28
C VAL A 19 -7.21 8.99 9.38
N SER A 20 -7.12 7.69 9.68
CA SER A 20 -6.39 6.74 8.84
C SER A 20 -7.27 6.39 7.64
N SER A 21 -6.87 6.78 6.43
CA SER A 21 -7.61 6.55 5.18
C SER A 21 -7.49 5.10 4.66
N LEU A 22 -7.61 4.12 5.55
CA LEU A 22 -7.52 2.69 5.21
C LEU A 22 -8.89 2.14 4.86
N SER A 23 -8.96 1.28 3.84
CA SER A 23 -10.19 0.55 3.53
C SER A 23 -10.35 -0.65 4.49
N PRO A 24 -11.59 -1.12 4.73
CA PRO A 24 -11.82 -2.38 5.42
C PRO A 24 -11.11 -3.54 4.70
N PRO A 25 -10.53 -4.51 5.44
CA PRO A 25 -9.92 -5.67 4.80
C PRO A 25 -10.93 -6.48 3.98
N VAL A 26 -10.47 -6.99 2.84
CA VAL A 26 -11.23 -7.87 1.94
C VAL A 26 -10.51 -9.20 1.82
N THR A 27 -11.25 -10.30 1.80
CA THR A 27 -10.68 -11.66 1.71
C THR A 27 -10.61 -12.13 0.27
N LEU A 28 -9.39 -12.48 -0.19
CA LEU A 28 -9.14 -13.15 -1.46
C LEU A 28 -8.88 -14.65 -1.24
N THR A 29 -8.81 -15.42 -2.32
CA THR A 29 -8.48 -16.86 -2.27
C THR A 29 -7.13 -17.15 -1.60
N ALA A 30 -6.14 -16.26 -1.79
CA ALA A 30 -4.80 -16.41 -1.22
C ALA A 30 -4.65 -15.82 0.20
N GLY A 31 -5.61 -15.02 0.66
CA GLY A 31 -5.61 -14.40 1.98
C GLY A 31 -6.26 -13.01 2.01
N PRO A 32 -6.42 -12.40 3.20
CA PRO A 32 -7.01 -11.08 3.32
C PRO A 32 -6.03 -9.96 2.94
N VAL A 33 -6.57 -8.88 2.37
CA VAL A 33 -5.82 -7.69 1.93
C VAL A 33 -6.43 -6.43 2.54
N ARG A 34 -5.62 -5.40 2.79
CA ARG A 34 -6.09 -4.08 3.21
C ARG A 34 -5.62 -3.02 2.22
N GLY A 35 -6.56 -2.25 1.69
CA GLY A 35 -6.31 -1.16 0.76
C GLY A 35 -6.33 0.21 1.44
N THR A 36 -6.33 1.25 0.60
CA THR A 36 -6.43 2.65 0.98
C THR A 36 -7.67 3.27 0.32
N VAL A 37 -8.14 4.42 0.82
CA VAL A 37 -9.17 5.22 0.18
C VAL A 37 -8.49 6.36 -0.58
N LEU A 38 -8.75 6.44 -1.89
CA LEU A 38 -8.25 7.52 -2.75
C LEU A 38 -9.40 8.42 -3.19
N ASP A 39 -9.11 9.71 -3.35
CA ASP A 39 -10.01 10.64 -4.04
C ASP A 39 -9.62 10.68 -5.52
N VAL A 40 -10.58 10.37 -6.38
CA VAL A 40 -10.45 10.45 -7.84
C VAL A 40 -11.50 11.42 -8.34
N SER A 41 -11.07 12.66 -8.60
CA SER A 41 -11.93 13.73 -9.12
C SER A 41 -13.16 14.00 -8.24
N GLY A 42 -12.98 14.05 -6.92
CA GLY A 42 -14.04 14.27 -5.93
C GLY A 42 -14.85 13.02 -5.58
N THR A 43 -14.48 11.85 -6.11
CA THR A 43 -15.11 10.58 -5.80
C THR A 43 -14.16 9.71 -4.97
N GLN A 44 -14.60 9.28 -3.78
CA GLN A 44 -13.82 8.35 -2.96
C GLN A 44 -13.92 6.92 -3.51
N VAL A 45 -12.77 6.28 -3.69
CA VAL A 45 -12.66 4.89 -4.15
C VAL A 45 -11.78 4.08 -3.21
N ASN A 46 -12.16 2.82 -2.98
CA ASN A 46 -11.28 1.87 -2.30
C ASN A 46 -10.25 1.32 -3.30
N ALA A 47 -8.97 1.61 -3.07
CA ALA A 47 -7.87 1.16 -3.90
C ALA A 47 -7.08 0.06 -3.20
N TYR A 48 -6.90 -1.08 -3.89
CA TYR A 48 -6.08 -2.20 -3.44
C TYR A 48 -4.93 -2.39 -4.43
N LEU A 49 -3.73 -1.99 -4.02
CA LEU A 49 -2.55 -1.87 -4.85
C LEU A 49 -1.55 -2.99 -4.55
N GLY A 50 -0.79 -3.42 -5.57
CA GLY A 50 0.35 -4.33 -5.39
C GLY A 50 0.00 -5.73 -4.86
N ILE A 51 -1.24 -6.21 -5.02
CA ILE A 51 -1.63 -7.56 -4.62
C ILE A 51 -0.94 -8.59 -5.54
N PRO A 52 -0.20 -9.58 -4.99
CA PRO A 52 0.42 -10.60 -5.81
C PRO A 52 -0.63 -11.56 -6.39
N TYR A 53 -0.63 -11.70 -7.72
CA TYR A 53 -1.48 -12.65 -8.44
C TYR A 53 -0.74 -13.91 -8.91
N ALA A 54 0.59 -13.92 -8.78
CA ALA A 54 1.47 -15.02 -9.15
C ALA A 54 2.75 -15.00 -8.31
N LYS A 55 3.50 -16.11 -8.33
CA LYS A 55 4.85 -16.18 -7.78
C LYS A 55 5.80 -15.28 -8.59
N PRO A 56 6.82 -14.67 -7.95
CA PRO A 56 7.84 -13.91 -8.66
C PRO A 56 8.49 -14.75 -9.78
N PRO A 57 8.55 -14.25 -11.04
CA PRO A 57 9.05 -15.00 -12.19
C PRO A 57 10.59 -15.00 -12.26
N VAL A 58 11.23 -15.39 -11.14
CA VAL A 58 12.69 -15.40 -10.96
C VAL A 58 13.25 -16.81 -10.98
N GLY A 59 14.56 -16.96 -11.21
CA GLY A 59 15.23 -18.26 -11.29
C GLY A 59 14.61 -19.18 -12.34
N GLU A 60 14.26 -20.40 -11.94
CA GLU A 60 13.63 -21.40 -12.81
C GLU A 60 12.24 -21.02 -13.32
N LEU A 61 11.58 -20.02 -12.73
CA LEU A 61 10.27 -19.52 -13.20
C LEU A 61 10.41 -18.49 -14.31
N ARG A 62 11.62 -18.00 -14.60
CA ARG A 62 11.84 -17.03 -15.66
C ARG A 62 11.43 -17.63 -17.01
N PHE A 63 10.66 -16.88 -17.79
CA PHE A 63 10.12 -17.29 -19.10
C PHE A 63 9.14 -18.48 -19.07
N LYS A 64 8.65 -18.87 -17.89
CA LYS A 64 7.58 -19.88 -17.75
C LYS A 64 6.23 -19.19 -17.53
N PRO A 65 5.11 -19.90 -17.76
CA PRO A 65 3.78 -19.41 -17.39
C PRO A 65 3.70 -19.03 -15.91
N PRO A 66 2.87 -18.04 -15.54
CA PRO A 66 2.71 -17.63 -14.16
C PRO A 66 2.16 -18.78 -13.30
N VAL A 67 2.70 -18.90 -12.09
CA VAL A 67 2.26 -19.87 -11.08
C VAL A 67 1.49 -19.12 -9.99
N PRO A 68 0.33 -19.59 -9.51
CA PRO A 68 -0.42 -18.93 -8.44
C PRO A 68 0.43 -18.65 -7.20
N PRO A 69 0.18 -17.54 -6.48
CA PRO A 69 0.96 -17.15 -5.32
C PRO A 69 0.74 -18.12 -4.17
N ASP A 70 1.72 -18.23 -3.28
CA ASP A 70 1.52 -18.95 -2.03
C ASP A 70 0.53 -18.16 -1.13
N PRO A 71 -0.40 -18.84 -0.44
CA PRO A 71 -1.27 -18.18 0.52
C PRO A 71 -0.45 -17.48 1.62
N TRP A 72 -0.93 -16.34 2.10
CA TRP A 72 -0.29 -15.62 3.20
C TRP A 72 -1.12 -15.65 4.48
N GLN A 73 -0.43 -15.48 5.61
CA GLN A 73 -1.07 -15.33 6.91
C GLN A 73 -1.19 -13.85 7.27
N GLY A 74 -2.26 -13.51 7.99
CA GLY A 74 -2.56 -12.12 8.34
C GLY A 74 -3.04 -11.30 7.14
N VAL A 75 -3.15 -9.99 7.34
CA VAL A 75 -3.68 -9.06 6.32
C VAL A 75 -2.53 -8.48 5.50
N TYR A 76 -2.53 -8.76 4.20
CA TYR A 76 -1.54 -8.20 3.26
C TYR A 76 -1.76 -6.71 3.06
N ASN A 77 -0.68 -5.94 3.11
CA ASN A 77 -0.72 -4.50 2.89
C ASN A 77 -0.81 -4.18 1.39
N ALA A 78 -2.01 -3.85 0.92
CA ALA A 78 -2.30 -3.47 -0.46
C ALA A 78 -2.51 -1.95 -0.61
N THR A 79 -1.71 -1.14 0.10
CA THR A 79 -1.78 0.34 0.04
C THR A 79 -0.72 0.97 -0.85
N VAL A 80 0.23 0.17 -1.37
CA VAL A 80 1.41 0.64 -2.12
C VAL A 80 1.50 -0.09 -3.46
N LEU A 81 1.94 0.61 -4.50
CA LEU A 81 2.21 0.01 -5.81
C LEU A 81 3.37 -1.00 -5.71
N ALA A 82 3.27 -2.11 -6.44
CA ALA A 82 4.37 -3.04 -6.61
C ALA A 82 5.45 -2.44 -7.52
N ARG A 83 6.63 -3.07 -7.54
CA ARG A 83 7.68 -2.75 -8.52
C ARG A 83 7.20 -3.11 -9.93
N ASP A 84 7.54 -2.28 -10.90
CA ASP A 84 7.25 -2.54 -12.31
C ASP A 84 8.11 -3.67 -12.89
N CYS A 85 7.70 -4.14 -14.06
CA CYS A 85 8.49 -5.09 -14.83
C CYS A 85 9.79 -4.46 -15.34
N TYR A 86 10.78 -5.31 -15.63
CA TYR A 86 12.02 -4.87 -16.25
C TYR A 86 11.73 -4.28 -17.64
N GLN A 87 12.00 -2.98 -17.81
CA GLN A 87 11.85 -2.24 -19.06
C GLN A 87 13.03 -1.27 -19.22
N GLU A 88 13.50 -1.09 -20.45
CA GLU A 88 14.41 0.00 -20.78
C GLU A 88 13.57 1.27 -20.94
N LEU A 89 13.73 2.22 -20.03
CA LEU A 89 13.01 3.49 -20.08
C LEU A 89 13.88 4.51 -20.82
N GLN A 90 13.41 4.92 -21.99
CA GLN A 90 14.01 5.99 -22.77
C GLN A 90 13.37 7.31 -22.30
N ASP A 91 13.88 7.86 -21.18
CA ASP A 91 13.90 9.29 -20.79
C ASP A 91 14.04 9.46 -19.26
N ASP A 92 14.85 10.43 -18.85
CA ASP A 92 15.54 10.56 -17.55
C ASP A 92 14.70 11.06 -16.35
N GLU A 93 13.36 11.07 -16.38
CA GLU A 93 12.58 11.43 -15.19
C GLU A 93 11.57 10.35 -14.76
N VAL A 94 11.91 9.79 -13.60
CA VAL A 94 11.11 8.98 -12.68
C VAL A 94 11.01 7.49 -13.03
N CYS A 95 12.13 6.80 -12.81
CA CYS A 95 12.09 5.44 -12.30
C CYS A 95 12.76 5.37 -10.92
N HIS A 96 12.15 6.01 -9.92
CA HIS A 96 12.59 6.03 -8.53
C HIS A 96 12.37 4.68 -7.81
N VAL A 97 12.49 3.56 -8.54
CA VAL A 97 12.24 2.21 -8.01
C VAL A 97 13.26 1.16 -8.48
N ILE A 98 14.20 1.49 -9.39
CA ILE A 98 15.16 0.51 -9.92
C ILE A 98 16.37 0.26 -8.97
N TYR A 99 16.67 1.17 -8.03
CA TYR A 99 17.94 1.13 -7.29
C TYR A 99 17.96 0.27 -6.01
N GLU A 100 16.90 -0.47 -5.68
CA GLU A 100 16.91 -1.39 -4.53
C GLU A 100 16.59 -2.83 -4.96
N ILE A 101 17.32 -3.32 -5.97
CA ILE A 101 17.55 -4.76 -6.15
C ILE A 101 18.95 -5.04 -5.58
N ARG A 102 19.04 -5.20 -4.27
CA ARG A 102 20.17 -5.86 -3.62
C ARG A 102 19.66 -6.98 -2.74
#